data_AF-A0AB73RT79-F1
#
_entry.id   AF-A0AB73RT79-F1
#
_cell.length_a   1.000
_cell.length_b   1.000
_cell.length_c   1.000
_cell.angle_alpha   90.00
_cell.angle_beta   90.00
_cell.angle_gamma   90.00
#
_symmetry.space_group_name_H-M   'P 1'
#
loop_
_entity.id
_entity.type
_entity.pdbx_description
1 polymer ?
#
loop_
_entity_poly.entity_id
_entity_poly.type
_entity_poly.pdbx_seq_one_letter_code
_entity_poly.pdbx_strand_id
1 'polypeptide(L)'
;MSLKKLGFLSRKQIQVLYDLGGDRNASRVMKGIEEYVSSFRDGEKVYYLNKEGRERIGSKKIFKRSNQFRHYIMRNDIYIAYECPKTWKQEVKMNVKDIVTIIADALFTDNGRYHIVEVDHEQKMSANHIKMQKYRKLMEYKVFEKTPKFIWYTTTEYRRKQLQQLCDGLN
;
A
#
# COMPACT_ATOMS: atom_id res chain seq x y z
N MET A 1 14.87 -2.80 5.69
CA MET A 1 14.97 -3.27 4.29
C MET A 1 13.65 -2.98 3.56
N SER A 2 13.48 -1.77 2.99
CA SER A 2 12.17 -1.27 2.53
C SER A 2 11.63 -2.03 1.33
N LEU A 3 12.47 -2.47 0.38
CA LEU A 3 12.02 -3.27 -0.77
C LEU A 3 11.47 -4.65 -0.35
N LYS A 4 12.03 -5.28 0.69
CA LYS A 4 11.48 -6.52 1.28
C LYS A 4 10.08 -6.31 1.82
N LYS A 5 9.87 -5.20 2.53
CA LYS A 5 8.59 -4.85 3.16
C LYS A 5 7.57 -4.39 2.13
N LEU A 6 7.96 -3.49 1.22
CA LEU A 6 7.06 -2.69 0.38
C LEU A 6 6.93 -3.21 -1.05
N GLY A 7 7.79 -4.14 -1.48
CA GLY A 7 7.76 -4.80 -2.78
C GLY A 7 8.37 -3.99 -3.90
N PHE A 8 7.61 -3.02 -4.43
CA PHE A 8 8.06 -2.09 -5.45
C PHE A 8 8.23 -0.70 -4.85
N LEU A 9 9.29 0.01 -5.24
CA LEU A 9 9.45 1.42 -4.89
C LEU A 9 9.89 2.22 -6.11
N SER A 10 9.27 3.38 -6.32
CA SER A 10 9.74 4.34 -7.30
C SER A 10 11.02 5.04 -6.80
N ARG A 11 11.79 5.64 -7.70
CA ARG A 11 12.97 6.42 -7.33
C ARG A 11 12.60 7.55 -6.35
N LYS A 12 11.50 8.27 -6.57
CA LYS A 12 10.98 9.28 -5.62
C LYS A 12 10.66 8.69 -4.25
N GLN A 13 10.00 7.53 -4.19
CA GLN A 13 9.72 6.88 -2.91
C GLN A 13 10.99 6.49 -2.16
N ILE A 14 12.01 5.99 -2.87
CA ILE A 14 13.32 5.69 -2.30
C ILE A 14 14.00 6.97 -1.82
N GLN A 15 13.91 8.08 -2.57
CA GLN A 15 14.47 9.37 -2.15
C GLN A 15 13.88 9.83 -0.83
N VAL A 16 12.56 9.80 -0.69
CA VAL A 16 11.88 10.22 0.54
C VAL A 16 12.20 9.27 1.70
N LEU A 17 12.15 7.95 1.47
CA LEU A 17 12.36 6.95 2.52
C LEU A 17 13.78 6.96 3.11
N TYR A 18 14.78 7.36 2.34
CA TYR A 18 16.19 7.32 2.75
C TYR A 18 16.86 8.69 2.71
N ASP A 19 16.08 9.77 2.59
CA ASP A 19 16.56 11.15 2.54
C ASP A 19 17.70 11.35 1.53
N LEU A 20 17.55 10.82 0.32
CA LEU A 20 18.63 10.83 -0.69
C LEU A 20 18.76 12.16 -1.45
N GLY A 21 17.92 13.15 -1.16
CA GLY A 21 17.86 14.41 -1.89
C GLY A 21 17.58 14.19 -3.38
N GLY A 22 18.45 14.71 -4.25
CA GLY A 22 18.23 14.78 -5.69
C GLY A 22 18.40 13.48 -6.50
N ASP A 23 17.89 13.51 -7.73
CA ASP A 23 17.79 12.38 -8.66
C ASP A 23 19.12 11.67 -8.94
N ARG A 24 20.20 12.45 -9.06
CA ARG A 24 21.55 11.93 -9.32
C ARG A 24 22.06 11.11 -8.15
N ASN A 25 21.87 11.58 -6.92
CA ASN A 25 22.33 10.87 -5.74
C ASN A 25 21.57 9.55 -5.57
N ALA A 26 20.24 9.59 -5.70
CA ALA A 26 19.42 8.38 -5.70
C ALA A 26 19.86 7.37 -6.76
N SER A 27 20.12 7.82 -7.99
CA SER A 27 20.59 6.94 -9.07
C SER A 27 21.95 6.32 -8.77
N ARG A 28 22.87 7.08 -8.16
CA ARG A 28 24.19 6.57 -7.74
C ARG A 28 24.07 5.50 -6.66
N VAL A 29 23.23 5.74 -5.65
CA VAL A 29 22.95 4.76 -4.59
C VAL A 29 22.35 3.49 -5.17
N MET A 30 21.35 3.62 -6.05
CA MET A 30 20.72 2.46 -6.68
C MET A 30 21.65 1.68 -7.60
N LYS A 31 22.60 2.35 -8.26
CA LYS A 31 23.66 1.68 -9.03
C LYS A 31 24.56 0.82 -8.14
N GLY A 32 24.89 1.28 -6.94
CA GLY A 32 25.71 0.52 -5.98
C GLY A 32 25.07 -0.79 -5.49
N ILE A 33 23.77 -0.99 -5.70
CA ILE A 33 23.05 -2.21 -5.32
C ILE A 33 22.39 -2.92 -6.52
N GLU A 34 22.79 -2.59 -7.75
CA GLU A 34 22.15 -3.09 -8.97
C GLU A 34 22.20 -4.61 -9.13
N GLU A 35 23.21 -5.27 -8.53
CA GLU A 35 23.30 -6.73 -8.44
C GLU A 35 22.12 -7.36 -7.67
N TYR A 36 21.49 -6.62 -6.74
CA TYR A 36 20.45 -7.12 -5.84
C TYR A 36 19.04 -6.61 -6.18
N VAL A 37 18.93 -5.74 -7.19
CA VAL A 37 17.65 -5.13 -7.56
C VAL A 37 17.45 -5.20 -9.07
N SER A 38 16.22 -5.49 -9.48
CA SER A 38 15.78 -5.24 -10.85
C SER A 38 15.09 -3.89 -10.92
N SER A 39 15.10 -3.27 -12.10
CA SER A 39 14.37 -2.03 -12.34
C SER A 39 13.72 -1.98 -13.72
N PHE A 40 12.66 -1.20 -13.85
CA PHE A 40 12.05 -0.83 -15.13
C PHE A 40 11.60 0.63 -15.08
N ARG A 41 11.31 1.22 -16.25
CA ARG A 41 10.83 2.61 -16.34
C ARG A 41 9.30 2.65 -16.41
N ASP A 42 8.73 3.53 -15.61
CA ASP A 42 7.32 3.90 -15.62
C ASP A 42 7.18 5.36 -15.16
N GLY A 43 7.37 6.31 -16.09
CA GLY A 43 7.62 7.72 -15.78
C GLY A 43 9.00 7.95 -15.13
N GLU A 44 9.31 7.21 -14.07
CA GLU A 44 10.61 7.12 -13.40
C GLU A 44 11.07 5.67 -13.24
N LYS A 45 12.27 5.43 -12.68
CA LYS A 45 12.72 4.07 -12.37
C LYS A 45 11.93 3.51 -11.18
N VAL A 46 11.39 2.32 -11.36
CA VAL A 46 10.77 1.49 -10.31
C VAL A 46 11.68 0.31 -10.03
N TYR A 47 11.93 0.04 -8.75
CA TYR A 47 12.85 -0.99 -8.27
C TYR A 47 12.13 -2.05 -7.45
N TYR A 48 12.65 -3.27 -7.51
CA TYR A 48 12.22 -4.43 -6.71
C TYR A 48 13.38 -5.42 -6.55
N LEU A 49 13.30 -6.32 -5.58
CA LEU A 49 14.35 -7.32 -5.36
C LEU A 49 14.36 -8.36 -6.48
N ASN A 50 15.55 -8.63 -7.03
CA ASN A 50 15.79 -9.75 -7.95
C ASN A 50 16.03 -11.05 -7.15
N LYS A 51 16.55 -12.10 -7.79
CA LYS A 51 16.78 -13.39 -7.12
C LYS A 51 17.88 -13.25 -6.05
N GLU A 52 18.99 -12.67 -6.44
CA GLU A 52 20.20 -12.47 -5.65
C GLU A 52 19.91 -11.61 -4.41
N GLY A 53 19.19 -10.50 -4.59
CA GLY A 53 18.78 -9.61 -3.51
C GLY A 53 17.80 -10.25 -2.53
N ARG A 54 16.90 -11.13 -3.00
CA ARG A 54 16.02 -11.89 -2.12
C ARG A 54 16.78 -12.91 -1.30
N GLU A 55 17.68 -13.67 -1.92
CA GLU A 55 18.50 -14.68 -1.26
C GLU A 55 19.38 -14.04 -0.18
N ARG A 56 20.05 -12.93 -0.50
CA ARG A 56 20.90 -12.18 0.42
C ARG A 56 20.20 -11.73 1.70
N ILE A 57 18.89 -11.50 1.68
CA ILE A 57 18.13 -11.00 2.85
C ILE A 57 17.09 -11.99 3.37
N GLY A 58 17.11 -13.24 2.89
CA GLY A 58 16.13 -14.27 3.23
C GLY A 58 14.68 -13.86 2.93
N SER A 59 14.43 -13.21 1.78
CA SER A 59 13.07 -12.87 1.34
C SER A 59 12.47 -13.97 0.48
N LYS A 60 11.35 -14.55 0.93
CA LYS A 60 10.60 -15.56 0.17
C LYS A 60 9.66 -14.95 -0.87
N LYS A 61 9.26 -13.68 -0.72
CA LYS A 61 8.30 -13.02 -1.63
C LYS A 61 8.99 -12.65 -2.93
N ILE A 62 8.49 -13.19 -4.05
CA ILE A 62 9.01 -12.95 -5.40
C ILE A 62 8.20 -11.83 -6.04
N PHE A 63 8.90 -10.82 -6.55
CA PHE A 63 8.31 -9.74 -7.33
C PHE A 63 8.73 -9.85 -8.78
N LYS A 64 7.78 -9.65 -9.70
CA LYS A 64 8.02 -9.57 -11.14
C LYS A 64 7.27 -8.36 -11.68
N ARG A 65 7.81 -7.74 -12.72
CA ARG A 65 7.10 -6.70 -13.45
C ARG A 65 5.74 -7.24 -13.92
N SER A 66 4.68 -6.62 -13.45
CA SER A 66 3.28 -6.97 -13.72
C SER A 66 2.41 -5.74 -13.50
N ASN A 67 1.22 -5.66 -14.10
CA ASN A 67 0.34 -4.48 -13.96
C ASN A 67 0.00 -4.14 -12.49
N GLN A 68 0.11 -5.12 -11.59
CA GLN A 68 -0.09 -4.93 -10.15
C GLN A 68 0.95 -4.05 -9.48
N PHE A 69 2.11 -3.75 -10.10
CA PHE A 69 3.14 -2.92 -9.45
C PHE A 69 2.61 -1.54 -9.04
N ARG A 70 1.70 -0.95 -9.82
CA ARG A 70 1.10 0.37 -9.52
C ARG A 70 0.32 0.35 -8.21
N HIS A 71 -0.34 -0.76 -7.91
CA HIS A 71 -1.03 -0.99 -6.64
C HIS A 71 -0.07 -0.87 -5.45
N TYR A 72 1.12 -1.47 -5.58
CA TYR A 72 2.17 -1.34 -4.57
C TYR A 72 2.65 0.10 -4.43
N ILE A 73 2.94 0.78 -5.55
CA ILE A 73 3.41 2.18 -5.53
C ILE A 73 2.40 3.07 -4.81
N MET A 74 1.13 3.06 -5.21
CA MET A 74 0.06 3.87 -4.60
C MET A 74 -0.12 3.57 -3.11
N ARG A 75 -0.08 2.29 -2.72
CA ARG A 75 -0.17 1.89 -1.31
C ARG A 75 1.04 2.41 -0.51
N ASN A 76 2.23 2.37 -1.11
CA ASN A 76 3.47 2.81 -0.47
C ASN A 76 3.54 4.35 -0.36
N ASP A 77 2.88 5.09 -1.25
CA ASP A 77 2.73 6.54 -1.11
C ASP A 77 1.95 6.88 0.18
N ILE A 78 0.90 6.11 0.52
CA ILE A 78 0.19 6.29 1.80
C ILE A 78 1.10 5.97 2.98
N TYR A 79 1.87 4.87 2.90
CA TYR A 79 2.83 4.52 3.95
C TYR A 79 3.83 5.65 4.21
N ILE A 80 4.33 6.28 3.15
CA ILE A 80 5.27 7.41 3.24
C ILE A 80 4.57 8.68 3.75
N ALA A 81 3.39 8.99 3.25
CA ALA A 81 2.62 10.19 3.63
C ALA A 81 2.21 10.19 5.11
N TYR A 82 2.06 9.01 5.72
CA TYR A 82 1.83 8.83 7.15
C TYR A 82 3.14 8.60 7.94
N GLU A 83 4.27 9.06 7.42
CA GLU A 83 5.58 9.03 8.10
C GLU A 83 6.02 7.62 8.52
N CYS A 84 5.75 6.62 7.67
CA CYS A 84 6.17 5.24 7.86
C CYS A 84 5.67 4.60 9.17
N PRO A 85 4.34 4.44 9.40
CA PRO A 85 3.80 3.97 10.67
C PRO A 85 4.42 2.65 11.12
N LYS A 86 4.84 2.58 12.39
CA LYS A 86 5.46 1.37 12.97
C LYS A 86 4.52 0.16 12.94
N THR A 87 3.22 0.40 13.08
CA THR A 87 2.17 -0.64 13.12
C THR A 87 1.66 -1.03 11.73
N TRP A 88 2.25 -0.49 10.67
CA TRP A 88 1.86 -0.78 9.29
C TRP A 88 1.98 -2.27 8.94
N LYS A 89 0.85 -2.86 8.56
CA LYS A 89 0.72 -4.22 8.04
C LYS A 89 0.07 -4.17 6.66
N GLN A 90 0.52 -5.01 5.75
CA GLN A 90 0.00 -5.12 4.38
C GLN A 90 -0.90 -6.34 4.24
N GLU A 91 -1.85 -6.30 3.31
CA GLU A 91 -2.70 -7.43 2.96
C GLU A 91 -3.38 -8.04 4.21
N VAL A 92 -3.97 -7.17 5.04
CA VAL A 92 -4.48 -7.56 6.36
C VAL A 92 -5.87 -8.17 6.23
N LYS A 93 -5.94 -9.47 6.48
CA LYS A 93 -7.21 -10.21 6.57
C LYS A 93 -7.91 -9.89 7.89
N MET A 94 -9.15 -9.44 7.80
CA MET A 94 -10.07 -9.28 8.92
C MET A 94 -11.31 -10.13 8.67
N ASN A 95 -11.78 -10.81 9.72
CA ASN A 95 -12.98 -11.63 9.61
C ASN A 95 -13.80 -11.64 10.89
N VAL A 96 -15.08 -11.91 10.71
CA VAL A 96 -15.97 -12.43 11.75
C VAL A 96 -16.44 -13.77 11.22
N LYS A 97 -16.23 -14.82 12.01
CA LYS A 97 -16.49 -16.21 11.60
C LYS A 97 -17.91 -16.32 11.02
N ASP A 98 -18.02 -16.97 9.85
CA ASP A 98 -19.26 -17.23 9.13
C ASP A 98 -20.09 -16.00 8.69
N ILE A 99 -19.59 -14.78 8.93
CA ILE A 99 -20.34 -13.53 8.67
C ILE A 99 -19.68 -12.70 7.58
N VAL A 100 -18.38 -12.40 7.74
CA VAL A 100 -17.67 -11.53 6.80
C VAL A 100 -16.17 -11.81 6.80
N THR A 101 -15.57 -11.74 5.62
CA THR A 101 -14.12 -11.74 5.44
C THR A 101 -13.74 -10.69 4.40
N ILE A 102 -12.75 -9.87 4.75
CA ILE A 102 -12.17 -8.83 3.90
C ILE A 102 -10.65 -8.80 4.09
N ILE A 103 -9.95 -8.38 3.05
CA ILE A 103 -8.51 -8.15 3.07
C ILE A 103 -8.30 -6.68 2.70
N ALA A 104 -7.78 -5.90 3.64
CA ALA A 104 -7.37 -4.52 3.39
C ALA A 104 -5.99 -4.49 2.72
N ASP A 105 -5.74 -3.52 1.84
CA ASP A 105 -4.43 -3.37 1.19
C ASP A 105 -3.33 -3.06 2.19
N ALA A 106 -3.67 -2.22 3.18
CA ALA A 106 -2.89 -2.07 4.39
C ALA A 106 -3.75 -1.61 5.56
N LEU A 107 -3.20 -1.79 6.76
CA LEU A 107 -3.80 -1.33 7.99
C LEU A 107 -2.69 -0.90 8.95
N PHE A 108 -2.92 0.21 9.64
CA PHE A 108 -2.06 0.70 10.71
C PHE A 108 -2.91 1.35 11.80
N THR A 109 -2.26 1.66 12.91
CA THR A 109 -2.86 2.43 14.00
C THR A 109 -2.11 3.74 14.15
N ASP A 110 -2.88 4.81 14.36
CA ASP A 110 -2.35 6.12 14.72
C ASP A 110 -3.28 6.70 15.80
N ASN A 111 -2.68 7.23 16.87
CA ASN A 111 -3.40 7.77 18.04
C ASN A 111 -4.51 6.85 18.58
N GLY A 112 -4.25 5.53 18.61
CA GLY A 112 -5.20 4.52 19.08
C GLY A 112 -6.42 4.30 18.17
N ARG A 113 -6.41 4.79 16.93
CA ARG A 113 -7.46 4.58 15.93
C ARG A 113 -6.91 3.76 14.75
N TYR A 114 -7.68 2.77 14.31
CA TYR A 114 -7.36 2.02 13.10
C TYR A 114 -7.51 2.90 11.85
N HIS A 115 -6.53 2.81 10.98
CA HIS A 115 -6.52 3.41 9.66
C HIS A 115 -6.47 2.29 8.62
N ILE A 116 -7.54 2.17 7.84
CA ILE A 116 -7.72 1.15 6.82
C ILE A 116 -7.40 1.77 5.47
N VAL A 117 -6.43 1.18 4.77
CA VAL A 117 -5.95 1.67 3.49
C VAL A 117 -6.48 0.79 2.37
N GLU A 118 -7.04 1.42 1.35
CA GLU A 118 -7.52 0.80 0.13
C GLU A 118 -7.01 1.57 -1.10
N VAL A 119 -6.47 0.84 -2.07
CA VAL A 119 -5.98 1.37 -3.34
C VAL A 119 -6.94 0.95 -4.44
N ASP A 120 -7.49 1.94 -5.13
CA ASP A 120 -8.40 1.80 -6.25
C ASP A 120 -7.72 2.29 -7.54
N HIS A 121 -6.98 1.39 -8.18
CA HIS A 121 -6.33 1.67 -9.47
C HIS A 121 -7.22 1.22 -10.64
N GLU A 122 -7.39 -0.09 -10.83
CA GLU A 122 -8.12 -0.68 -11.97
C GLU A 122 -9.42 -1.38 -11.56
N GLN A 123 -9.75 -1.40 -10.27
CA GLN A 123 -10.91 -2.11 -9.76
C GLN A 123 -12.23 -1.44 -10.22
N LYS A 124 -13.28 -2.25 -10.41
CA LYS A 124 -14.63 -1.73 -10.66
C LYS A 124 -15.21 -1.18 -9.37
N MET A 125 -15.93 -0.05 -9.45
CA MET A 125 -16.58 0.57 -8.29
C MET A 125 -17.55 -0.38 -7.56
N SER A 126 -18.20 -1.31 -8.26
CA SER A 126 -19.05 -2.33 -7.62
C SER A 126 -18.30 -3.16 -6.58
N ALA A 127 -17.02 -3.44 -6.79
CA ALA A 127 -16.20 -4.16 -5.82
C ALA A 127 -15.82 -3.27 -4.62
N ASN A 128 -15.66 -1.96 -4.81
CA ASN A 128 -15.45 -1.00 -3.71
C ASN A 128 -16.73 -0.86 -2.86
N HIS A 129 -17.92 -0.85 -3.49
CA HIS A 129 -19.19 -0.93 -2.78
C HIS A 129 -19.28 -2.17 -1.88
N ILE A 130 -18.93 -3.35 -2.44
CA ILE A 130 -18.92 -4.61 -1.68
C ILE A 130 -17.90 -4.56 -0.52
N LYS A 131 -16.70 -4.01 -0.75
CA LYS A 131 -15.70 -3.82 0.32
C LYS A 131 -16.27 -2.96 1.46
N MET A 132 -16.90 -1.83 1.13
CA MET A 132 -17.49 -0.95 2.15
C MET A 132 -18.65 -1.59 2.91
N GLN A 133 -19.50 -2.38 2.24
CA GLN A 133 -20.54 -3.17 2.93
C GLN A 133 -19.93 -4.17 3.92
N LYS A 134 -18.83 -4.83 3.55
CA LYS A 134 -18.11 -5.74 4.45
C LYS A 134 -17.48 -5.01 5.64
N TYR A 135 -16.91 -3.82 5.42
CA TYR A 135 -16.40 -2.99 6.52
C TYR A 135 -17.51 -2.54 7.47
N ARG A 136 -18.68 -2.16 6.95
CA ARG A 136 -19.85 -1.85 7.78
C ARG A 136 -20.24 -3.03 8.68
N LYS A 137 -20.24 -4.26 8.15
CA LYS A 137 -20.44 -5.47 8.97
C LYS A 137 -19.36 -5.62 10.05
N LEU A 138 -18.08 -5.41 9.75
CA LEU A 138 -17.03 -5.48 10.78
C LEU A 138 -17.27 -4.46 11.92
N MET A 139 -17.74 -3.25 11.59
CA MET A 139 -18.07 -2.21 12.57
C MET A 139 -19.30 -2.58 13.42
N GLU A 140 -20.35 -3.13 12.80
CA GLU A 140 -21.55 -3.62 13.48
C GLU A 140 -21.22 -4.68 14.54
N TYR A 141 -20.27 -5.57 14.23
CA TYR A 141 -19.80 -6.61 15.14
C TYR A 141 -18.69 -6.14 16.11
N LYS A 142 -18.47 -4.82 16.23
CA LYS A 142 -17.53 -4.20 17.17
C LYS A 142 -16.10 -4.77 17.09
N VAL A 143 -15.66 -5.13 15.88
CA VAL A 143 -14.28 -5.59 15.62
C VAL A 143 -13.26 -4.49 15.94
N PHE A 144 -13.69 -3.23 15.86
CA PHE A 144 -12.88 -2.06 16.17
C PHE A 144 -13.43 -1.36 17.42
N GLU A 145 -12.55 -1.00 18.35
CA GLU A 145 -12.92 -0.24 19.56
C GLU A 145 -13.44 1.17 19.22
N LYS A 146 -12.89 1.77 18.16
CA LYS A 146 -13.30 3.06 17.60
C LYS A 146 -13.57 2.89 16.11
N THR A 147 -14.51 3.66 15.57
CA THR A 147 -14.78 3.68 14.13
C THR A 147 -13.48 3.91 13.36
N PRO A 148 -13.03 2.99 12.49
CA PRO A 148 -11.79 3.15 11.76
C PRO A 148 -11.85 4.33 10.79
N LYS A 149 -10.70 4.92 10.46
CA LYS A 149 -10.58 5.89 9.38
C LYS A 149 -10.26 5.17 8.08
N PHE A 150 -10.99 5.46 7.02
CA PHE A 150 -10.72 4.92 5.68
C PHE A 150 -9.85 5.89 4.89
N ILE A 151 -8.77 5.37 4.30
CA ILE A 151 -7.88 6.11 3.41
C ILE A 151 -7.93 5.42 2.05
N TRP A 152 -8.45 6.15 1.07
CA TRP A 152 -8.52 5.68 -0.31
C TRP A 152 -7.45 6.38 -1.17
N TYR A 153 -6.72 5.60 -1.96
CA TYR A 153 -5.94 6.13 -3.08
C TYR A 153 -6.65 5.76 -4.38
N THR A 154 -7.10 6.76 -5.15
CA THR A 154 -7.61 6.57 -6.51
C THR A 154 -6.97 7.57 -7.48
N THR A 155 -7.17 7.37 -8.79
CA THR A 155 -6.52 8.15 -9.84
C THR A 155 -7.38 9.26 -10.44
N THR A 156 -8.70 9.24 -10.25
CA THR A 156 -9.61 10.23 -10.86
C THR A 156 -10.49 10.93 -9.84
N GLU A 157 -10.81 12.20 -10.11
CA GLU A 157 -11.75 12.98 -9.28
C GLU A 157 -13.14 12.37 -9.24
N TYR A 158 -13.59 11.79 -10.35
CA TYR A 158 -14.87 11.08 -10.41
C TYR A 158 -14.91 9.93 -9.41
N ARG A 159 -13.87 9.07 -9.40
CA ARG A 159 -13.77 7.98 -8.42
C ARG A 159 -13.64 8.49 -7.00
N ARG A 160 -12.89 9.58 -6.77
CA ARG A 160 -12.78 10.21 -5.44
C ARG A 160 -14.16 10.58 -4.90
N LYS A 161 -15.01 11.24 -5.71
CA LYS A 161 -16.37 11.62 -5.31
C LYS A 161 -17.23 10.40 -4.96
N GLN A 162 -17.15 9.33 -5.76
CA GLN A 162 -17.90 8.10 -5.49
C GLN A 162 -17.43 7.39 -4.21
N LEU A 163 -16.11 7.33 -3.97
CA LEU A 163 -15.53 6.75 -2.76
C LEU A 163 -15.87 7.59 -1.51
N GLN A 164 -15.94 8.91 -1.65
CA GLN A 164 -16.37 9.80 -0.57
C GLN A 164 -17.82 9.50 -0.18
N GLN A 165 -18.73 9.44 -1.15
CA GLN A 165 -20.14 9.07 -0.95
C GLN A 165 -20.29 7.69 -0.30
N LEU A 166 -19.45 6.74 -0.70
CA LEU A 166 -19.42 5.41 -0.11
C LEU A 166 -19.06 5.41 1.38
N CYS A 167 -18.26 6.38 1.81
CA CYS A 167 -17.83 6.56 3.19
C CYS A 167 -18.75 7.47 3.99
N ASP A 168 -19.80 8.06 3.39
CA ASP A 168 -20.75 8.91 4.10
C ASP A 168 -21.42 8.13 5.24
N GLY A 169 -21.58 8.80 6.38
CA GLY A 169 -22.10 8.23 7.63
C GLY A 169 -21.09 7.41 8.44
N LEU A 170 -19.80 7.42 8.08
CA LEU A 170 -18.72 6.72 8.82
C LEU A 170 -17.76 7.67 9.58
N ASN A 171 -18.06 8.98 9.60
CA ASN A 171 -17.24 10.01 10.24
C ASN A 171 -17.80 10.41 11.60
#